data_AF-A0A2V2A482-F1
#
_entry.id   AF-A0A2V2A482-F1
#
_cell.length_a   1.000
_cell.length_b   1.000
_cell.length_c   1.000
_cell.angle_alpha   90.00
_cell.angle_beta   90.00
_cell.angle_gamma   90.00
#
_symmetry.space_group_name_H-M   'P 1'
#
loop_
_entity.id
_entity.type
_entity.pdbx_description
1 polymer ?
#
loop_
_entity_poly.entity_id
_entity_poly.type
_entity_poly.pdbx_seq_one_letter_code
_entity_poly.pdbx_strand_id
1 'polypeptide(L)'
;MNLHFNQNLAKNYKSPSQIIRVLSEDWVAKQSYCPSCNTEPLAEFTNNQPVADFYCANCNEQYELKSKQAKLSNIINDGAYDTMIERISSDNNPNFFFLTYSQEYSVNNFLIIPKHFFKPDMIVKRKPLSVTAKRAGWVGCNIDLRQVPESGKVFLVKNQQVIPRDNVTEQFQKTLFLRKQSTASRGWTLDVWQCIDKLNVNFSLNQVYAFADELQRKHPENNHIKDKIRQQLQVLRDRGIIEFTGRGRYCKLY
;
A
#
# COMPACT_ATOMS: atom_id res chain seq x y z
N MET A 1 -13.85 7.91 -14.14
CA MET A 1 -14.44 7.46 -12.87
C MET A 1 -15.41 8.52 -12.40
N ASN A 2 -16.66 8.17 -12.12
CA ASN A 2 -17.56 9.00 -11.32
C ASN A 2 -17.11 8.91 -9.86
N LEU A 3 -16.93 10.02 -9.15
CA LEU A 3 -16.41 10.03 -7.78
C LEU A 3 -17.51 9.94 -6.71
N HIS A 4 -18.79 9.92 -7.07
CA HIS A 4 -19.89 9.86 -6.10
C HIS A 4 -20.37 8.44 -5.86
N PHE A 5 -20.66 8.10 -4.59
CA PHE A 5 -21.30 6.85 -4.24
C PHE A 5 -22.80 6.83 -4.60
N ASN A 6 -23.31 5.65 -4.92
CA ASN A 6 -24.75 5.45 -5.07
C ASN A 6 -25.44 5.29 -3.70
N GLN A 7 -25.76 6.42 -3.08
CA GLN A 7 -26.37 6.47 -1.73
C GLN A 7 -27.69 5.68 -1.61
N ASN A 8 -28.37 5.39 -2.72
CA ASN A 8 -29.60 4.57 -2.70
C ASN A 8 -29.38 3.16 -2.14
N LEU A 9 -28.17 2.60 -2.27
CA LEU A 9 -27.85 1.25 -1.78
C LEU A 9 -27.83 1.17 -0.25
N ALA A 10 -27.60 2.30 0.42
CA ALA A 10 -27.48 2.37 1.88
C ALA A 10 -28.81 2.64 2.60
N LYS A 11 -29.93 2.84 1.89
CA LYS A 11 -31.22 3.29 2.46
C LYS A 11 -31.71 2.46 3.66
N ASN A 12 -31.45 1.16 3.64
CA ASN A 12 -31.92 0.22 4.68
C ASN A 12 -30.88 -0.06 5.77
N TYR A 13 -29.68 0.55 5.70
CA TYR A 13 -28.62 0.33 6.67
C TYR A 13 -28.61 1.46 7.71
N LYS A 14 -28.54 1.08 8.99
CA LYS A 14 -28.44 2.04 10.11
C LYS A 14 -27.01 2.23 10.61
N SER A 15 -26.16 1.23 10.44
CA SER A 15 -24.79 1.24 10.95
C SER A 15 -23.86 2.00 9.99
N PRO A 16 -23.15 3.05 10.43
CA PRO A 16 -22.21 3.78 9.57
C PRO A 16 -21.16 2.88 8.92
N SER A 17 -20.70 1.84 9.62
CA SER A 17 -19.73 0.89 9.07
C SER A 17 -20.32 0.01 7.97
N GLN A 18 -21.59 -0.40 8.09
CA GLN A 18 -22.26 -1.15 7.03
C GLN A 18 -22.65 -0.27 5.84
N ILE A 19 -23.07 0.98 6.10
CA ILE A 19 -23.35 1.97 5.07
C ILE A 19 -22.11 2.15 4.19
N ILE A 20 -20.96 2.48 4.79
CA ILE A 20 -19.75 2.69 3.98
C ILE A 20 -19.28 1.42 3.29
N ARG A 21 -19.41 0.25 3.92
CA ARG A 21 -19.04 -1.02 3.30
C ARG A 21 -19.75 -1.19 1.96
N VAL A 22 -21.09 -1.14 1.97
CA VAL A 22 -21.91 -1.31 0.76
C VAL A 22 -21.63 -0.22 -0.28
N LEU A 23 -21.51 1.04 0.14
CA LEU A 23 -21.30 2.15 -0.79
C LEU A 23 -19.92 2.12 -1.46
N SER A 24 -18.88 1.81 -0.68
CA SER A 24 -17.51 1.80 -1.20
C SER A 24 -17.20 0.55 -2.00
N GLU A 25 -17.75 -0.61 -1.61
CA GLU A 25 -17.61 -1.85 -2.40
C GLU A 25 -18.27 -1.68 -3.78
N ASP A 26 -19.52 -1.20 -3.83
CA ASP A 26 -20.23 -0.92 -5.09
C ASP A 26 -19.46 0.07 -5.99
N TRP A 27 -18.91 1.12 -5.39
CA TRP A 27 -18.13 2.10 -6.12
C TRP A 27 -16.87 1.49 -6.73
N VAL A 28 -16.13 0.67 -5.97
CA VAL A 28 -14.94 -0.02 -6.49
C VAL A 28 -15.33 -0.99 -7.59
N ALA A 29 -16.37 -1.80 -7.41
CA ALA A 29 -16.84 -2.75 -8.43
C ALA A 29 -17.17 -2.06 -9.77
N LYS A 30 -17.81 -0.88 -9.72
CA LYS A 30 -18.31 -0.19 -10.92
C LYS A 30 -17.38 0.84 -11.53
N GLN A 31 -16.49 1.43 -10.73
CA GLN A 31 -15.67 2.57 -11.17
C GLN A 31 -14.19 2.25 -11.24
N SER A 32 -13.72 1.21 -10.54
CA SER A 32 -12.32 0.83 -10.54
C SER A 32 -11.97 -0.13 -11.68
N TYR A 33 -10.67 -0.37 -11.80
CA TYR A 33 -10.07 -1.30 -12.74
C TYR A 33 -8.87 -1.96 -12.05
N CYS A 34 -8.39 -3.07 -12.59
CA CYS A 34 -7.19 -3.73 -12.11
C CYS A 34 -5.95 -2.86 -12.36
N PRO A 35 -5.25 -2.37 -11.30
CA PRO A 35 -4.05 -1.55 -11.49
C PRO A 35 -2.91 -2.31 -12.18
N SER A 36 -2.91 -3.65 -12.11
CA SER A 36 -1.86 -4.48 -12.68
C SER A 36 -1.98 -4.70 -14.19
N CYS A 37 -3.21 -4.81 -14.73
CA CYS A 37 -3.44 -5.20 -16.12
C CYS A 37 -4.58 -4.45 -16.83
N ASN A 38 -5.11 -3.38 -16.22
CA ASN A 38 -6.16 -2.53 -16.76
C ASN A 38 -7.54 -3.18 -17.00
N THR A 39 -7.72 -4.46 -16.65
CA THR A 39 -9.03 -5.13 -16.76
C THR A 39 -10.10 -4.46 -15.90
N GLU A 40 -11.29 -4.29 -16.46
CA GLU A 40 -12.48 -3.71 -15.83
C GLU A 40 -13.71 -4.55 -16.22
N PRO A 41 -14.68 -4.75 -15.30
CA PRO A 41 -14.62 -4.39 -13.88
C PRO A 41 -13.72 -5.34 -13.07
N LEU A 42 -13.42 -4.96 -11.83
CA LEU A 42 -12.98 -5.93 -10.83
C LEU A 42 -14.18 -6.79 -10.41
N ALA A 43 -13.95 -8.09 -10.23
CA ALA A 43 -14.98 -9.00 -9.75
C ALA A 43 -14.98 -9.02 -8.21
N GLU A 44 -16.17 -9.05 -7.62
CA GLU A 44 -16.34 -9.19 -6.17
C GLU A 44 -16.24 -10.66 -5.74
N PHE A 45 -15.62 -10.91 -4.60
CA PHE A 45 -15.76 -12.20 -3.94
C PHE A 45 -17.15 -12.33 -3.31
N THR A 46 -17.63 -13.56 -3.17
CA THR A 46 -18.85 -13.81 -2.40
C THR A 46 -18.64 -13.38 -0.94
N ASN A 47 -19.64 -12.74 -0.34
CA ASN A 47 -19.58 -12.29 1.06
C ASN A 47 -19.05 -13.37 2.01
N ASN A 48 -18.17 -12.98 2.94
CA ASN A 48 -17.49 -13.82 3.95
C ASN A 48 -16.37 -14.74 3.44
N GLN A 49 -15.84 -14.53 2.23
CA GLN A 49 -14.56 -15.12 1.83
C GLN A 49 -13.43 -14.54 2.69
N PRO A 50 -12.60 -15.35 3.38
CA PRO A 50 -11.62 -14.87 4.35
C PRO A 50 -10.41 -14.12 3.77
N VAL A 51 -10.36 -13.80 2.48
CA VAL A 51 -9.08 -13.52 1.79
C VAL A 51 -9.02 -12.12 1.17
N ALA A 52 -10.05 -11.67 0.46
CA ALA A 52 -10.06 -10.39 -0.25
C ALA A 52 -11.50 -9.98 -0.62
N ASP A 53 -11.69 -8.70 -0.95
CA ASP A 53 -13.00 -8.16 -1.35
C ASP A 53 -13.19 -8.23 -2.87
N PHE A 54 -12.09 -8.06 -3.64
CA PHE A 54 -12.10 -8.10 -5.10
C PHE A 54 -11.00 -8.98 -5.68
N TYR A 55 -11.21 -9.44 -6.91
CA TYR A 55 -10.18 -10.03 -7.74
C TYR A 55 -10.28 -9.56 -9.20
N CYS A 56 -9.16 -9.66 -9.91
CA CYS A 56 -9.12 -9.47 -11.35
C CYS A 56 -9.25 -10.82 -12.06
N ALA A 57 -10.29 -10.98 -12.88
CA ALA A 57 -10.51 -12.21 -13.65
C ALA A 57 -9.45 -12.48 -14.73
N ASN A 58 -8.64 -11.48 -15.10
CA ASN A 58 -7.60 -11.60 -16.12
C ASN A 58 -6.23 -11.98 -15.56
N CYS A 59 -5.78 -11.31 -14.49
CA CYS A 59 -4.44 -11.53 -13.92
C CYS A 59 -4.43 -12.18 -12.53
N ASN A 60 -5.61 -12.53 -11.99
CA ASN A 60 -5.80 -13.18 -10.69
C ASN A 60 -5.27 -12.39 -9.47
N GLU A 61 -4.92 -11.11 -9.65
CA GLU A 61 -4.62 -10.24 -8.53
C GLU A 61 -5.84 -10.08 -7.64
N GLN A 62 -5.61 -10.10 -6.33
CA GLN A 62 -6.62 -9.93 -5.30
C GLN A 62 -6.43 -8.61 -4.57
N TYR A 63 -7.54 -8.04 -4.10
CA TYR A 63 -7.57 -6.73 -3.48
C TYR A 63 -8.48 -6.70 -2.26
N GLU A 64 -7.97 -6.13 -1.19
CA GLU A 64 -8.74 -5.83 0.02
C GLU A 64 -8.95 -4.31 0.14
N LEU A 65 -10.18 -3.89 0.39
CA LEU A 65 -10.60 -2.50 0.46
C LEU A 65 -10.66 -2.02 1.91
N LYS A 66 -10.00 -0.89 2.18
CA LYS A 66 -10.10 -0.14 3.43
C LYS A 66 -10.63 1.25 3.15
N SER A 67 -11.83 1.54 3.65
CA SER A 67 -12.52 2.82 3.42
C SER A 67 -12.63 3.65 4.69
N LYS A 68 -12.39 4.98 4.59
CA LYS A 68 -12.47 5.90 5.74
C LYS A 68 -13.02 7.27 5.36
N GLN A 69 -13.96 7.77 6.16
CA GLN A 69 -14.47 9.14 6.04
C GLN A 69 -13.46 10.11 6.66
N ALA A 70 -12.48 10.56 5.89
CA ALA A 70 -11.43 11.45 6.36
C ALA A 70 -10.63 12.03 5.20
N LYS A 71 -9.72 12.96 5.53
CA LYS A 71 -8.54 13.18 4.71
C LYS A 71 -7.62 11.95 4.80
N LEU A 72 -6.82 11.71 3.76
CA LEU A 72 -5.83 10.65 3.77
C LEU A 72 -4.86 10.85 4.93
N SER A 73 -4.72 9.82 5.77
CA SER A 73 -3.79 9.78 6.89
C SER A 73 -2.74 8.71 6.67
N ASN A 74 -1.55 8.94 7.22
CA ASN A 74 -0.47 7.95 7.21
C ASN A 74 -0.76 6.70 8.03
N ILE A 75 -1.71 6.77 8.97
CA ILE A 75 -2.15 5.64 9.79
C ILE A 75 -3.56 5.24 9.36
N ILE A 76 -3.75 3.98 9.00
CA ILE A 76 -5.05 3.43 8.64
C ILE A 76 -5.47 2.40 9.69
N ASN A 77 -6.71 2.50 10.18
CA ASN A 77 -7.23 1.52 11.12
C ASN A 77 -7.56 0.23 10.37
N ASP A 78 -7.23 -0.90 10.98
CA ASP A 78 -7.55 -2.21 10.43
C ASP A 78 -8.20 -3.14 11.49
N GLY A 79 -8.50 -4.37 11.10
CA GLY A 79 -9.10 -5.42 11.90
C GLY A 79 -8.18 -5.97 13.00
N ALA A 80 -8.34 -7.26 13.28
CA ALA A 80 -7.60 -7.94 14.34
C ALA A 80 -6.10 -7.99 14.02
N TYR A 81 -5.25 -7.71 15.02
CA TYR A 81 -3.81 -7.67 14.82
C TYR A 81 -3.24 -9.01 14.33
N ASP A 82 -3.57 -10.10 15.02
CA ASP A 82 -2.99 -11.42 14.72
C ASP A 82 -3.41 -11.91 13.33
N THR A 83 -4.69 -11.72 12.96
CA THR A 83 -5.20 -12.04 11.62
C THR A 83 -4.49 -11.25 10.52
N MET A 84 -4.18 -9.96 10.77
CA MET A 84 -3.47 -9.14 9.78
C MET A 84 -2.01 -9.60 9.62
N ILE A 85 -1.33 -9.94 10.73
CA ILE A 85 0.03 -10.49 10.70
C ILE A 85 0.08 -11.82 9.94
N GLU A 86 -0.83 -12.74 10.23
CA GLU A 86 -0.96 -14.01 9.51
C GLU A 86 -1.20 -13.76 8.01
N ARG A 87 -2.12 -12.84 7.69
CA ARG A 87 -2.48 -12.50 6.31
C ARG A 87 -1.29 -11.99 5.50
N ILE A 88 -0.54 -11.00 6.01
CA ILE A 88 0.61 -10.45 5.28
C ILE A 88 1.80 -11.39 5.23
N SER A 89 1.85 -12.40 6.11
CA SER A 89 2.90 -13.42 6.11
C SER A 89 2.56 -14.60 5.19
N SER A 90 1.32 -14.69 4.70
CA SER A 90 0.89 -15.73 3.77
C SER A 90 1.33 -15.44 2.33
N ASP A 91 1.55 -16.50 1.55
CA ASP A 91 1.90 -16.40 0.12
C ASP A 91 0.78 -15.76 -0.73
N ASN A 92 -0.46 -15.81 -0.23
CA ASN A 92 -1.66 -15.28 -0.89
C ASN A 92 -2.10 -13.92 -0.32
N ASN A 93 -1.18 -13.11 0.21
CA ASN A 93 -1.52 -11.80 0.72
C ASN A 93 -2.12 -10.89 -0.38
N PRO A 94 -3.24 -10.18 -0.13
CA PRO A 94 -3.85 -9.33 -1.16
C PRO A 94 -3.08 -8.02 -1.31
N ASN A 95 -3.32 -7.31 -2.40
CA ASN A 95 -2.99 -5.90 -2.46
C ASN A 95 -4.05 -5.12 -1.66
N PHE A 96 -3.70 -3.96 -1.12
CA PHE A 96 -4.65 -3.18 -0.31
C PHE A 96 -5.04 -1.91 -1.03
N PHE A 97 -6.34 -1.78 -1.31
CA PHE A 97 -6.95 -0.52 -1.68
C PHE A 97 -7.26 0.30 -0.44
N PHE A 98 -6.93 1.59 -0.50
CA PHE A 98 -7.29 2.57 0.51
C PHE A 98 -8.16 3.64 -0.15
N LEU A 99 -9.37 3.81 0.38
CA LEU A 99 -10.33 4.78 -0.11
C LEU A 99 -10.64 5.78 1.00
N THR A 100 -10.55 7.06 0.66
CA THR A 100 -11.01 8.16 1.53
C THR A 100 -12.14 8.90 0.86
N TYR A 101 -13.13 9.34 1.63
CA TYR A 101 -14.32 10.01 1.11
C TYR A 101 -14.80 11.15 2.00
N SER A 102 -15.59 12.05 1.43
CA SER A 102 -16.12 13.26 2.07
C SER A 102 -17.46 13.02 2.80
N GLN A 103 -18.02 14.05 3.43
CA GLN A 103 -19.34 13.96 4.06
C GLN A 103 -20.47 13.79 3.04
N GLU A 104 -20.25 14.27 1.83
CA GLU A 104 -21.16 14.20 0.69
C GLU A 104 -21.06 12.86 -0.06
N TYR A 105 -20.35 11.87 0.51
CA TYR A 105 -20.12 10.56 -0.10
C TYR A 105 -19.44 10.65 -1.48
N SER A 106 -18.50 11.60 -1.62
CA SER A 106 -17.60 11.71 -2.76
C SER A 106 -16.21 11.17 -2.43
N VAL A 107 -15.59 10.45 -3.36
CA VAL A 107 -14.24 9.88 -3.21
C VAL A 107 -13.20 10.99 -3.27
N ASN A 108 -12.45 11.15 -2.18
CA ASN A 108 -11.34 12.09 -2.06
C ASN A 108 -10.04 11.49 -2.61
N ASN A 109 -9.69 10.27 -2.18
CA ASN A 109 -8.51 9.57 -2.64
C ASN A 109 -8.83 8.08 -2.76
N PHE A 110 -8.24 7.45 -3.75
CA PHE A 110 -8.26 6.02 -3.95
C PHE A 110 -6.87 5.60 -4.39
N LEU A 111 -6.18 4.79 -3.58
CA LEU A 111 -4.83 4.32 -3.86
C LEU A 111 -4.71 2.83 -3.58
N ILE A 112 -3.73 2.20 -4.19
CA ILE A 112 -3.33 0.82 -3.93
C ILE A 112 -1.92 0.79 -3.33
N ILE A 113 -1.76 -0.04 -2.30
CA ILE A 113 -0.46 -0.51 -1.83
C ILE A 113 -0.27 -1.95 -2.33
N PRO A 114 0.66 -2.19 -3.27
CA PRO A 114 0.88 -3.54 -3.77
C PRO A 114 1.36 -4.48 -2.66
N LYS A 115 0.94 -5.74 -2.72
CA LYS A 115 1.14 -6.76 -1.68
C LYS A 115 2.60 -6.99 -1.27
N HIS A 116 3.54 -6.79 -2.17
CA HIS A 116 4.97 -6.96 -1.94
C HIS A 116 5.62 -5.82 -1.14
N PHE A 117 4.89 -4.74 -0.85
CA PHE A 117 5.36 -3.70 0.08
C PHE A 117 5.03 -4.02 1.54
N PHE A 118 4.09 -4.92 1.81
CA PHE A 118 3.69 -5.23 3.19
C PHE A 118 4.77 -5.98 3.94
N LYS A 119 5.10 -5.45 5.11
CA LYS A 119 6.03 -6.02 6.08
C LYS A 119 5.39 -6.00 7.48
N PRO A 120 5.75 -6.94 8.38
CA PRO A 120 5.21 -6.97 9.74
C PRO A 120 5.42 -5.67 10.53
N ASP A 121 6.54 -4.97 10.31
CA ASP A 121 6.87 -3.67 10.95
C ASP A 121 5.88 -2.54 10.60
N MET A 122 5.07 -2.71 9.54
CA MET A 122 4.02 -1.78 9.16
C MET A 122 2.75 -1.93 10.02
N ILE A 123 2.57 -3.06 10.69
CA ILE A 123 1.35 -3.39 11.42
C ILE A 123 1.54 -3.03 12.90
N VAL A 124 0.89 -1.95 13.32
CA VAL A 124 1.01 -1.40 14.67
C VAL A 124 -0.10 -1.96 15.56
N LYS A 125 0.28 -2.79 16.54
CA LYS A 125 -0.64 -3.38 17.52
C LYS A 125 -1.31 -2.29 18.37
N ARG A 126 -2.64 -2.34 18.50
CA ARG A 126 -3.40 -1.42 19.36
C ARG A 126 -3.53 -1.98 20.78
N LYS A 127 -3.87 -1.11 21.74
CA LYS A 127 -4.28 -1.57 23.06
C LYS A 127 -5.59 -2.39 22.96
N PRO A 128 -5.75 -3.44 23.78
CA PRO A 128 -7.01 -4.17 23.88
C PRO A 128 -8.18 -3.25 24.20
N LEU A 129 -9.37 -3.56 23.69
CA LEU A 129 -10.58 -2.84 24.08
C LEU A 129 -10.87 -3.02 25.57
N SER A 130 -11.47 -1.98 26.18
CA SER A 130 -11.83 -1.99 27.60
C SER A 130 -12.75 -3.16 27.95
N VAL A 131 -12.73 -3.55 29.23
CA VAL A 131 -13.62 -4.59 29.78
C VAL A 131 -15.11 -4.27 29.61
N THR A 132 -15.45 -2.99 29.46
CA THR A 132 -16.81 -2.50 29.25
C THR A 132 -17.25 -2.49 27.77
N ALA A 133 -16.32 -2.73 26.83
CA ALA A 133 -16.64 -2.72 25.41
C ALA A 133 -17.37 -4.00 25.01
N LYS A 134 -18.23 -3.92 23.99
CA LYS A 134 -18.94 -5.09 23.42
C LYS A 134 -18.02 -6.25 23.04
N ARG A 135 -16.79 -5.94 22.60
CA ARG A 135 -15.73 -6.92 22.29
C ARG A 135 -14.56 -6.73 23.26
N ALA A 136 -14.83 -6.85 24.56
CA ALA A 136 -13.82 -6.69 25.61
C ALA A 136 -12.57 -7.52 25.31
N GLY A 137 -11.39 -6.93 25.50
CA GLY A 137 -10.10 -7.59 25.23
C GLY A 137 -9.74 -7.74 23.75
N TRP A 138 -10.62 -7.40 22.80
CA TRP A 138 -10.28 -7.47 21.37
C TRP A 138 -9.11 -6.54 21.03
N VAL A 139 -8.13 -7.08 20.30
CA VAL A 139 -6.91 -6.36 19.90
C VAL A 139 -6.94 -6.07 18.41
N GLY A 140 -7.11 -4.80 18.08
CA GLY A 140 -7.00 -4.32 16.70
C GLY A 140 -5.57 -3.96 16.30
N CYS A 141 -5.40 -3.57 15.05
CA CYS A 141 -4.16 -2.98 14.56
C CYS A 141 -4.40 -1.70 13.74
N ASN A 142 -3.30 -1.01 13.45
CA ASN A 142 -3.24 0.00 12.41
C ASN A 142 -2.17 -0.38 11.38
N ILE A 143 -2.30 0.14 10.17
CA ILE A 143 -1.29 0.05 9.11
C ILE A 143 -0.58 1.41 9.02
N ASP A 144 0.74 1.44 9.13
CA ASP A 144 1.56 2.64 9.00
C ASP A 144 2.10 2.80 7.57
N LEU A 145 1.45 3.66 6.79
CA LEU A 145 1.83 3.96 5.41
C LEU A 145 3.14 4.74 5.30
N ARG A 146 3.72 5.28 6.38
CA ARG A 146 5.07 5.89 6.35
C ARG A 146 6.16 4.85 6.10
N GLN A 147 5.86 3.58 6.37
CA GLN A 147 6.73 2.46 6.10
C GLN A 147 6.59 1.94 4.65
N VAL A 148 5.79 2.59 3.80
CA VAL A 148 5.72 2.28 2.37
C VAL A 148 6.48 3.36 1.61
N PRO A 149 7.43 3.00 0.73
CA PRO A 149 8.03 3.96 -0.20
C PRO A 149 6.96 4.71 -1.00
N GLU A 150 7.22 5.96 -1.38
CA GLU A 150 6.23 6.79 -2.08
C GLU A 150 5.77 6.16 -3.41
N SER A 151 6.68 5.50 -4.12
CA SER A 151 6.39 4.74 -5.34
C SER A 151 5.42 3.56 -5.11
N GLY A 152 5.38 3.00 -3.90
CA GLY A 152 4.46 1.95 -3.50
C GLY A 152 3.06 2.46 -3.16
N LYS A 153 2.86 3.78 -3.09
CA LYS A 153 1.55 4.43 -2.90
C LYS A 153 0.99 4.84 -4.26
N VAL A 154 0.44 3.87 -4.99
CA VAL A 154 -0.04 4.09 -6.36
C VAL A 154 -1.45 4.67 -6.32
N PHE A 155 -1.61 5.95 -6.67
CA PHE A 155 -2.91 6.62 -6.64
C PHE A 155 -3.69 6.41 -7.93
N LEU A 156 -4.95 6.00 -7.80
CA LEU A 156 -5.96 5.98 -8.87
C LEU A 156 -6.80 7.26 -8.86
N VAL A 157 -7.07 7.78 -7.67
CA VAL A 157 -7.68 9.10 -7.45
C VAL A 157 -6.86 9.80 -6.36
N LYS A 158 -6.40 11.02 -6.61
CA LYS A 158 -5.65 11.84 -5.64
C LYS A 158 -6.30 13.20 -5.52
N ASN A 159 -6.72 13.59 -4.33
CA ASN A 159 -7.38 14.87 -4.06
C ASN A 159 -8.55 15.17 -5.03
N GLN A 160 -9.43 14.19 -5.24
CA GLN A 160 -10.58 14.22 -6.15
C GLN A 160 -10.21 14.35 -7.64
N GLN A 161 -8.95 14.13 -8.01
CA GLN A 161 -8.50 14.07 -9.40
C GLN A 161 -8.20 12.62 -9.78
N VAL A 162 -8.80 12.17 -10.87
CA VAL A 162 -8.55 10.84 -11.44
C VAL A 162 -7.16 10.84 -12.08
N ILE A 163 -6.34 9.88 -11.71
CA ILE A 163 -5.01 9.68 -12.32
C ILE A 163 -5.18 8.89 -13.63
N PRO A 164 -4.48 9.25 -14.72
CA PRO A 164 -4.52 8.50 -15.97
C PRO A 164 -4.18 7.02 -15.76
N ARG A 165 -4.98 6.13 -16.36
CA ARG A 165 -4.85 4.67 -16.14
C ARG A 165 -3.46 4.14 -16.49
N ASP A 166 -2.90 4.61 -17.61
CA ASP A 166 -1.58 4.18 -18.07
C ASP A 166 -0.49 4.52 -17.03
N ASN A 167 -0.57 5.69 -16.40
CA ASN A 167 0.36 6.08 -15.33
C ASN A 167 0.23 5.17 -14.10
N VAL A 168 -1.00 4.82 -13.71
CA VAL A 168 -1.26 3.90 -12.58
C VAL A 168 -0.66 2.53 -12.86
N THR A 169 -0.93 1.98 -14.05
CA THR A 169 -0.44 0.65 -14.41
C THR A 169 1.06 0.61 -14.60
N GLU A 170 1.64 1.63 -15.22
CA GLU A 170 3.10 1.74 -15.33
C GLU A 170 3.74 1.80 -13.93
N GLN A 171 3.20 2.61 -13.02
CA GLN A 171 3.71 2.71 -11.65
C GLN A 171 3.59 1.37 -10.91
N PHE A 172 2.47 0.66 -11.03
CA PHE A 172 2.28 -0.66 -10.43
C PHE A 172 3.24 -1.70 -11.03
N GLN A 173 3.43 -1.70 -12.34
CA GLN A 173 4.30 -2.65 -13.02
C GLN A 173 5.77 -2.45 -12.65
N LYS A 174 6.21 -1.20 -12.45
CA LYS A 174 7.58 -0.87 -11.99
C LYS A 174 7.93 -1.49 -10.64
N THR A 175 6.96 -1.90 -9.82
CA THR A 175 7.22 -2.50 -8.50
C THR A 175 7.19 -4.04 -8.53
N LEU A 176 6.69 -4.67 -9.61
CA LEU A 176 6.51 -6.13 -9.69
C LEU A 176 7.80 -6.94 -9.55
N PHE A 177 8.97 -6.35 -9.84
CA PHE A 177 10.25 -7.04 -9.65
C PHE A 177 10.51 -7.43 -8.19
N LEU A 178 9.94 -6.70 -7.22
CA LEU A 178 10.06 -7.00 -5.78
C LEU A 178 9.46 -8.37 -5.44
N ARG A 179 8.51 -8.87 -6.22
CA ARG A 179 7.90 -10.20 -6.02
C ARG A 179 8.86 -11.35 -6.35
N LYS A 180 9.88 -11.09 -7.18
CA LYS A 180 10.88 -12.09 -7.56
C LYS A 180 12.03 -12.18 -6.54
N GLN A 181 12.05 -11.30 -5.54
CA GLN A 181 13.07 -11.26 -4.51
C GLN A 181 12.65 -12.10 -3.29
N SER A 182 13.63 -12.69 -2.62
CA SER A 182 13.41 -13.28 -1.29
C SER A 182 13.00 -12.20 -0.29
N THR A 183 12.33 -12.58 0.80
CA THR A 183 11.93 -11.66 1.88
C THR A 183 13.09 -10.81 2.37
N ALA A 184 14.27 -11.40 2.55
CA ALA A 184 15.47 -10.70 2.99
C ALA A 184 15.98 -9.68 1.94
N SER A 185 16.06 -10.07 0.67
CA SER A 185 16.49 -9.16 -0.40
C SER A 185 15.49 -8.01 -0.61
N ARG A 186 14.19 -8.33 -0.55
CA ARG A 186 13.10 -7.37 -0.67
C ARG A 186 13.13 -6.37 0.48
N GLY A 187 13.35 -6.84 1.71
CA GLY A 187 13.53 -5.99 2.88
C GLY A 187 14.62 -4.94 2.66
N TRP A 188 15.81 -5.38 2.23
CA TRP A 188 16.92 -4.48 1.88
C TRP A 188 16.56 -3.46 0.80
N THR A 189 15.92 -3.91 -0.30
CA THR A 189 15.52 -3.01 -1.38
C THR A 189 14.55 -1.94 -0.86
N LEU A 190 13.53 -2.34 -0.10
CA LEU A 190 12.52 -1.43 0.45
C LEU A 190 13.12 -0.46 1.48
N ASP A 191 13.99 -0.93 2.37
CA ASP A 191 14.57 -0.09 3.41
C ASP A 191 15.54 0.95 2.81
N VAL A 192 16.33 0.59 1.79
CA VAL A 192 17.16 1.57 1.05
C VAL A 192 16.27 2.54 0.25
N TRP A 193 15.18 2.06 -0.35
CA TRP A 193 14.25 2.93 -1.08
C TRP A 193 13.59 3.96 -0.17
N GLN A 194 13.17 3.58 1.04
CA GLN A 194 12.67 4.51 2.05
C GLN A 194 13.71 5.57 2.44
N CYS A 195 14.99 5.21 2.52
CA CYS A 195 16.06 6.19 2.75
C CYS A 195 16.15 7.20 1.60
N ILE A 196 16.03 6.74 0.35
CA ILE A 196 16.01 7.60 -0.84
C ILE A 196 14.80 8.54 -0.82
N ASP A 197 13.63 8.09 -0.38
CA ASP A 197 12.43 8.93 -0.28
C ASP A 197 12.63 10.16 0.61
N LYS A 198 13.43 10.04 1.67
CA LYS A 198 13.79 11.15 2.58
C LYS A 198 14.71 12.20 1.94
N LEU A 199 15.30 11.92 0.78
CA LEU A 199 16.23 12.80 0.07
C LEU A 199 15.53 13.61 -1.03
N ASN A 200 16.22 14.61 -1.56
CA ASN A 200 15.75 15.36 -2.73
C ASN A 200 15.73 14.48 -3.99
N VAL A 201 15.04 14.97 -5.05
CA VAL A 201 15.00 14.30 -6.38
C VAL A 201 16.39 13.96 -6.88
N ASN A 202 17.32 14.91 -6.76
CA ASN A 202 18.74 14.69 -7.00
C ASN A 202 19.46 14.41 -5.68
N PHE A 203 20.17 13.30 -5.60
CA PHE A 203 20.90 12.90 -4.39
C PHE A 203 22.24 12.25 -4.71
N SER A 204 23.09 12.15 -3.69
CA SER A 204 24.42 11.55 -3.78
C SER A 204 24.53 10.28 -2.95
N LEU A 205 25.47 9.41 -3.32
CA LEU A 205 25.82 8.21 -2.59
C LEU A 205 26.15 8.50 -1.12
N ASN A 206 26.84 9.62 -0.86
CA ASN A 206 27.19 10.05 0.49
C ASN A 206 25.96 10.39 1.33
N GLN A 207 24.92 10.98 0.74
CA GLN A 207 23.65 11.22 1.44
C GLN A 207 22.95 9.90 1.78
N VAL A 208 23.03 8.88 0.92
CA VAL A 208 22.47 7.56 1.24
C VAL A 208 23.30 6.87 2.35
N TYR A 209 24.62 7.04 2.35
CA TYR A 209 25.49 6.52 3.41
C TYR A 209 25.21 7.13 4.79
N ALA A 210 24.63 8.32 4.87
CA ALA A 210 24.21 8.90 6.15
C ALA A 210 23.13 8.05 6.86
N PHE A 211 22.44 7.15 6.14
CA PHE A 211 21.48 6.21 6.71
C PHE A 211 22.09 4.86 7.12
N ALA A 212 23.42 4.69 7.06
CA ALA A 212 24.07 3.40 7.37
C ALA A 212 23.71 2.87 8.76
N ASP A 213 23.68 3.73 9.79
CA ASP A 213 23.33 3.30 11.16
C ASP A 213 21.85 2.91 11.29
N GLU A 214 20.96 3.55 10.53
CA GLU A 214 19.54 3.18 10.46
C GLU A 214 19.38 1.79 9.83
N LEU A 215 20.08 1.55 8.71
CA LEU A 215 20.06 0.28 8.00
C LEU A 215 20.73 -0.85 8.79
N GLN A 216 21.81 -0.56 9.53
CA GLN A 216 22.45 -1.52 10.43
C GLN A 216 21.48 -2.00 11.52
N ARG A 217 20.70 -1.09 12.11
CA ARG A 217 19.69 -1.46 13.13
C ARG A 217 18.59 -2.36 12.57
N LYS A 218 18.21 -2.17 11.30
CA LYS A 218 17.23 -3.02 10.62
C LYS A 218 17.81 -4.36 10.14
N HIS A 219 19.11 -4.41 9.89
CA HIS A 219 19.82 -5.58 9.38
C HIS A 219 21.09 -5.87 10.19
N PRO A 220 20.94 -6.28 11.47
CA PRO A 220 22.06 -6.37 12.42
C PRO A 220 23.16 -7.34 11.99
N GLU A 221 22.81 -8.39 11.24
CA GLU A 221 23.73 -9.42 10.78
C GLU A 221 24.66 -8.99 9.63
N ASN A 222 24.46 -7.80 9.05
CA ASN A 222 25.24 -7.36 7.90
C ASN A 222 26.37 -6.41 8.32
N ASN A 223 27.62 -6.81 8.09
CA ASN A 223 28.81 -6.01 8.42
C ASN A 223 29.28 -5.07 7.28
N HIS A 224 28.60 -5.10 6.13
CA HIS A 224 29.00 -4.39 4.91
C HIS A 224 27.87 -3.47 4.38
N ILE A 225 27.32 -2.64 5.25
CA ILE A 225 26.14 -1.79 4.95
C ILE A 225 26.34 -0.90 3.73
N LYS A 226 27.48 -0.19 3.62
CA LYS A 226 27.75 0.71 2.49
C LYS A 226 27.80 -0.04 1.16
N ASP A 227 28.33 -1.26 1.17
CA ASP A 227 28.42 -2.10 -0.03
C ASP A 227 27.03 -2.59 -0.42
N LYS A 228 26.22 -2.96 0.57
CA LYS A 228 24.83 -3.33 0.39
C LYS A 228 23.98 -2.18 -0.15
N ILE A 229 24.19 -0.94 0.34
CA ILE A 229 23.56 0.28 -0.21
C ILE A 229 23.89 0.42 -1.71
N ARG A 230 25.16 0.31 -2.10
CA ARG A 230 25.55 0.40 -3.52
C ARG A 230 24.87 -0.67 -4.37
N GLN A 231 24.81 -1.91 -3.86
CA GLN A 231 24.11 -3.00 -4.52
C GLN A 231 22.62 -2.67 -4.71
N GLN A 232 21.93 -2.17 -3.68
CA GLN A 232 20.51 -1.83 -3.79
C GLN A 232 20.26 -0.65 -4.73
N LEU A 233 21.14 0.35 -4.77
CA LEU A 233 21.05 1.44 -5.74
C LEU A 233 21.17 0.94 -7.18
N GLN A 234 22.03 -0.05 -7.44
CA GLN A 234 22.12 -0.69 -8.76
C GLN A 234 20.82 -1.43 -9.11
N VAL A 235 20.25 -2.18 -8.17
CA VAL A 235 18.95 -2.85 -8.36
C VAL A 235 17.86 -1.84 -8.71
N LEU A 236 17.76 -0.73 -7.97
CA LEU A 236 16.75 0.31 -8.24
C LEU A 236 16.99 1.01 -9.59
N ARG A 237 18.25 1.22 -9.97
CA ARG A 237 18.61 1.78 -11.27
C ARG A 237 18.19 0.88 -12.42
N ASP A 238 18.51 -0.41 -12.33
CA ASP A 238 18.22 -1.39 -13.39
C ASP A 238 16.71 -1.62 -13.58
N ARG A 239 15.90 -1.17 -12.61
CA ARG A 239 14.43 -1.19 -12.66
C ARG A 239 13.81 0.16 -13.05
N GLY A 240 14.62 1.16 -13.41
CA GLY A 240 14.13 2.47 -13.82
C GLY A 240 13.44 3.25 -12.69
N ILE A 241 13.80 2.97 -11.43
CA ILE A 241 13.31 3.73 -10.27
C ILE A 241 14.17 4.98 -10.03
N ILE A 242 15.47 4.82 -10.22
CA ILE A 242 16.45 5.92 -10.15
C ILE A 242 17.35 5.87 -11.38
N GLU A 243 17.96 6.99 -11.70
CA GLU A 243 18.98 7.11 -12.72
C GLU A 243 20.34 7.38 -12.07
N PHE A 244 21.42 6.80 -12.61
CA PHE A 244 22.78 7.12 -12.20
C PHE A 244 23.35 8.22 -13.10
N THR A 245 23.50 9.43 -12.58
CA THR A 245 23.96 10.60 -13.34
C THR A 245 25.49 10.79 -13.31
N GLY A 246 26.22 9.84 -12.72
CA GLY A 246 27.68 9.81 -12.68
C GLY A 246 28.30 10.27 -11.37
N ARG A 247 29.54 9.84 -11.09
CA ARG A 247 30.34 10.23 -9.90
C ARG A 247 29.60 10.06 -8.56
N GLY A 248 28.84 8.98 -8.41
CA GLY A 248 28.07 8.72 -7.19
C GLY A 248 26.84 9.61 -7.03
N ARG A 249 26.29 10.18 -8.11
CA ARG A 249 25.06 10.97 -8.10
C ARG A 249 23.92 10.21 -8.78
N TYR A 250 22.71 10.46 -8.29
CA TYR A 250 21.49 9.80 -8.71
C TYR A 250 20.33 10.78 -8.83
N CYS A 251 19.35 10.44 -9.66
CA CYS A 251 18.08 11.15 -9.82
C CYS A 251 16.90 10.18 -9.61
N LYS A 252 15.85 10.60 -8.89
CA LYS A 252 14.60 9.84 -8.79
C LYS A 252 13.80 9.97 -10.10
N LEU A 253 13.18 8.87 -10.54
CA LEU A 253 12.35 8.81 -11.76
C LEU A 253 10.83 8.77 -11.45
N TYR A 254 10.44 9.18 -10.23
CA TYR A 254 9.07 9.21 -9.73
C TYR A 254 8.80 10.47 -8.91
#